data_AF-A0A813ERR4-F1
#
_entry.id   AF-A0A813ERR4-F1
#
_cell.length_a   1.000
_cell.length_b   1.000
_cell.length_c   1.000
_cell.angle_alpha   90.00
_cell.angle_beta   90.00
_cell.angle_gamma   90.00
#
_symmetry.space_group_name_H-M   'P 1'
#
loop_
_entity.id
_entity.type
_entity.pdbx_description
1 polymer ?
#
loop_
_entity_poly.entity_id
_entity_poly.type
_entity_poly.pdbx_seq_one_letter_code
_entity_poly.pdbx_strand_id
1 'polypeptide(L)'
;MRAVLLDEAEDEIVRHEAAEALAALSQRSQSPDFDSRRLASELEALAAQTACISLRHTCELAAAGLLMGDADDSGAGPSPVCVCQFTSKDPAPGLADATDVDVPSAAAILADVSLPLYERYKGMFTLRNVGGEVAVTALAGMLLTDTTSAVLRHEIAFVLGQMEDEAATEALVQALARPEEHGMVRHEAAIALGAIGTPIAEVSLHEHLHDSDKLVAQSCEVALATAAYWRAWEELEARIKGLQASLDS
;
A
#
# COMPACT_ATOMS: atom_id res chain seq x y z
N MET A 1 -12.47 4.16 15.08
CA MET A 1 -11.20 3.42 14.87
C MET A 1 -10.87 2.55 16.07
N ARG A 2 -10.57 3.10 17.25
CA ARG A 2 -10.23 2.28 18.43
C ARG A 2 -11.27 1.21 18.83
N ALA A 3 -12.56 1.52 18.76
CA ALA A 3 -13.62 0.54 19.04
C ALA A 3 -13.62 -0.63 18.04
N VAL A 4 -13.49 -0.32 16.74
CA VAL A 4 -13.41 -1.30 15.65
C VAL A 4 -12.17 -2.19 15.78
N LEU A 5 -11.02 -1.59 16.05
CA LEU A 5 -9.75 -2.31 16.25
C LEU A 5 -9.85 -3.41 17.34
N LEU A 6 -10.60 -3.12 18.40
CA LEU A 6 -10.75 -3.99 19.57
C LEU A 6 -11.94 -4.95 19.48
N ASP A 7 -12.79 -4.84 18.47
CA ASP A 7 -13.94 -5.71 18.30
C ASP A 7 -13.52 -7.00 17.58
N GLU A 8 -13.50 -8.12 18.29
CA GLU A 8 -13.14 -9.43 17.71
C GLU A 8 -14.23 -10.01 16.80
N ALA A 9 -15.43 -9.42 16.77
CA ALA A 9 -16.48 -9.79 15.83
C ALA A 9 -16.25 -9.18 14.43
N GLU A 10 -15.40 -8.16 14.32
CA GLU A 10 -15.05 -7.53 13.05
C GLU A 10 -14.04 -8.38 12.26
N ASP A 11 -14.11 -8.24 10.94
CA ASP A 11 -13.19 -8.89 10.01
C ASP A 11 -11.73 -8.44 10.24
N GLU A 12 -10.78 -9.33 10.01
CA GLU A 12 -9.36 -9.04 10.26
C GLU A 12 -8.84 -7.86 9.42
N ILE A 13 -9.34 -7.69 8.19
CA ILE A 13 -8.96 -6.60 7.30
C ILE A 13 -9.54 -5.29 7.84
N VAL A 14 -10.79 -5.30 8.31
CA VAL A 14 -11.41 -4.13 8.96
C VAL A 14 -10.61 -3.67 10.18
N ARG A 15 -10.09 -4.63 10.96
CA ARG A 15 -9.25 -4.33 12.13
C ARG A 15 -7.85 -3.85 11.73
N HIS A 16 -7.28 -4.41 10.67
CA HIS A 16 -6.04 -3.94 10.05
C HIS A 16 -6.15 -2.46 9.63
N GLU A 17 -7.15 -2.13 8.81
CA GLU A 17 -7.43 -0.76 8.36
C GLU A 17 -7.67 0.20 9.54
N ALA A 18 -8.38 -0.27 10.58
CA ALA A 18 -8.61 0.53 11.77
C ALA A 18 -7.32 0.85 12.54
N ALA A 19 -6.34 -0.06 12.57
CA ALA A 19 -5.04 0.17 13.20
C ALA A 19 -4.21 1.19 12.40
N GLU A 20 -4.15 1.04 11.07
CA GLU A 20 -3.42 1.97 10.20
C GLU A 20 -4.03 3.37 10.22
N ALA A 21 -5.35 3.46 10.09
CA ALA A 21 -6.07 4.73 10.18
C ALA A 21 -5.84 5.41 11.55
N LEU A 22 -5.81 4.64 12.63
CA LEU A 22 -5.54 5.18 13.97
C LEU A 22 -4.12 5.76 14.07
N ALA A 23 -3.11 5.10 13.52
CA ALA A 23 -1.74 5.60 13.49
C ALA A 23 -1.59 6.85 12.61
N ALA A 24 -2.17 6.82 11.40
CA ALA A 24 -2.10 7.94 10.46
C ALA A 24 -2.83 9.20 10.97
N LEU A 25 -3.99 9.05 11.62
CA LEU A 25 -4.72 10.18 12.20
C LEU A 25 -4.00 10.78 13.41
N SER A 26 -3.31 9.94 14.17
CA SER A 26 -2.58 10.32 15.39
C SER A 26 -1.43 11.26 15.10
N GLN A 27 -0.67 11.01 14.02
CA GLN A 27 0.39 11.90 13.55
C GLN A 27 -0.10 13.29 13.12
N ARG A 28 -1.41 13.48 12.90
CA ARG A 28 -2.02 14.78 12.54
C ARG A 28 -2.60 15.52 13.74
N SER A 29 -2.69 14.87 14.90
CA SER A 29 -3.29 15.46 16.08
C SER A 29 -2.36 16.49 16.70
N GLN A 30 -2.68 17.77 16.52
CA GLN A 30 -2.06 18.88 17.26
C GLN A 30 -2.66 19.06 18.67
N SER A 31 -3.49 18.10 19.12
CA SER A 31 -4.10 18.17 20.44
C SER A 31 -3.03 18.01 21.52
N PRO A 32 -2.93 18.93 22.49
CA PRO A 32 -1.97 18.83 23.59
C PRO A 32 -2.24 17.62 24.50
N ASP A 33 -3.43 17.02 24.42
CA ASP A 33 -3.82 15.83 25.19
C ASP A 33 -3.49 14.51 24.45
N PHE A 34 -3.02 14.58 23.20
CA PHE A 34 -2.67 13.39 22.43
C PHE A 34 -1.26 12.91 22.76
N ASP A 35 -1.14 11.63 23.13
CA ASP A 35 0.12 10.99 23.51
C ASP A 35 0.41 9.83 22.56
N SER A 36 1.28 10.08 21.57
CA SER A 36 1.74 9.08 20.59
C SER A 36 2.34 7.85 21.25
N ARG A 37 3.05 8.03 22.38
CA ARG A 37 3.71 6.92 23.10
C ARG A 37 2.70 6.05 23.84
N ARG A 38 1.67 6.67 24.42
CA ARG A 38 0.57 5.91 25.01
C ARG A 38 -0.15 5.06 23.97
N LEU A 39 -0.43 5.63 22.80
CA LEU A 39 -1.05 4.88 21.71
C LEU A 39 -0.15 3.75 21.21
N ALA A 40 1.15 4.01 21.01
CA ALA A 40 2.11 2.99 20.64
C ALA A 40 2.13 1.83 21.64
N SER A 41 2.14 2.12 22.95
CA SER A 41 2.09 1.09 24.00
C SER A 41 0.79 0.28 23.98
N GLU A 42 -0.34 0.90 23.66
CA GLU A 42 -1.62 0.19 23.50
C GLU A 42 -1.61 -0.75 22.28
N LEU A 43 -0.99 -0.33 21.18
CA LEU A 43 -0.83 -1.14 19.96
C LEU A 43 0.15 -2.31 20.20
N GLU A 44 1.28 -2.07 20.87
CA GLU A 44 2.21 -3.14 21.27
C GLU A 44 1.54 -4.17 22.19
N ALA A 45 0.74 -3.71 23.15
CA ALA A 45 -0.01 -4.61 24.02
C ALA A 45 -1.02 -5.45 23.23
N LEU A 46 -1.70 -4.88 22.23
CA LEU A 46 -2.61 -5.60 21.36
C LEU A 46 -1.86 -6.61 20.48
N ALA A 47 -0.73 -6.21 19.89
CA ALA A 47 0.14 -7.08 19.09
C ALA A 47 0.60 -8.31 19.89
N ALA A 48 0.98 -8.12 21.16
CA ALA A 48 1.39 -9.21 22.04
C ALA A 48 0.27 -10.23 22.31
N GLN A 49 -0.99 -9.78 22.33
CA GLN A 49 -2.15 -10.58 22.75
C GLN A 49 -2.92 -11.22 21.59
N THR A 50 -2.96 -10.59 20.41
CA THR A 50 -3.77 -11.06 19.29
C THR A 50 -3.23 -12.37 18.69
N ALA A 51 -4.13 -13.31 18.40
CA ALA A 51 -3.78 -14.52 17.65
C ALA A 51 -3.70 -14.28 16.13
N CYS A 52 -4.30 -13.19 15.63
CA CYS A 52 -4.25 -12.82 14.22
C CYS A 52 -2.87 -12.23 13.89
N ILE A 53 -2.13 -12.93 13.01
CA ILE A 53 -0.77 -12.55 12.61
C ILE A 53 -0.78 -11.22 11.85
N SER A 54 -1.74 -11.03 10.94
CA SER A 54 -1.86 -9.80 10.16
C SER A 54 -2.08 -8.60 11.09
N LEU A 55 -3.04 -8.69 12.02
CA LEU A 55 -3.28 -7.63 12.99
C LEU A 55 -2.06 -7.36 13.89
N ARG A 56 -1.33 -8.42 14.31
CA ARG A 56 -0.08 -8.27 15.07
C ARG A 56 0.93 -7.44 14.30
N HIS A 57 1.23 -7.81 13.06
CA HIS A 57 2.19 -7.10 12.21
C HIS A 57 1.79 -5.64 11.98
N THR A 58 0.50 -5.38 11.76
CA THR A 58 -0.01 -4.01 11.59
C THR A 58 0.14 -3.18 12.86
N CYS A 59 -0.19 -3.73 14.03
CA CYS A 59 -0.01 -3.03 15.30
C CYS A 59 1.48 -2.77 15.60
N GLU A 60 2.38 -3.71 15.30
CA GLU A 60 3.83 -3.53 15.44
C GLU A 60 4.35 -2.41 14.53
N LEU A 61 3.92 -2.40 13.25
CA LEU A 61 4.24 -1.34 12.29
C LEU A 61 3.73 0.02 12.74
N ALA A 62 2.45 0.10 13.13
CA ALA A 62 1.81 1.32 13.60
C ALA A 62 2.49 1.88 14.86
N ALA A 63 2.83 1.03 15.82
CA ALA A 63 3.57 1.43 17.02
C ALA A 63 4.97 1.94 16.66
N ALA A 64 5.70 1.22 15.81
CA ALA A 64 7.03 1.64 15.36
C ALA A 64 6.97 3.00 14.65
N GLY A 65 6.02 3.21 13.75
CA GLY A 65 5.84 4.49 13.05
C GLY A 65 5.52 5.66 13.99
N LEU A 66 4.71 5.43 15.03
CA LEU A 66 4.42 6.45 16.06
C LEU A 66 5.67 6.80 16.89
N LEU A 67 6.48 5.81 17.25
CA LEU A 67 7.68 6.03 18.07
C LEU A 67 8.83 6.66 17.28
N MET A 68 8.97 6.31 16.00
CA MET A 68 10.05 6.79 15.13
C MET A 68 9.71 8.14 14.49
N GLY A 69 8.44 8.42 14.19
CA GLY A 69 8.00 9.72 13.69
C GLY A 69 8.29 10.88 14.65
N ASP A 70 8.28 10.63 15.96
CA ASP A 70 8.67 11.60 16.99
C ASP A 70 10.19 11.90 16.99
N ALA A 71 11.03 10.99 16.48
CA ALA A 71 12.49 11.14 16.47
C ALA A 71 12.99 12.02 15.31
N ASP A 72 12.32 11.95 14.15
CA ASP A 72 12.68 12.71 12.96
C ASP A 72 12.19 14.17 12.98
N ASP A 73 11.31 14.55 13.93
CA ASP A 73 10.86 15.95 14.15
C ASP A 73 11.87 16.78 15.00
N SER A 74 13.02 16.18 15.36
CA SER A 74 14.09 16.85 16.12
C SER A 74 14.99 17.75 15.25
N GLY A 75 14.39 18.74 14.58
CA GLY A 75 15.11 19.96 14.18
C GLY A 75 15.73 19.99 12.77
N ALA A 76 15.37 19.08 11.88
CA ALA A 76 15.57 19.32 10.45
C ALA A 76 14.45 20.25 9.96
N GLY A 77 14.77 21.48 9.56
CA GLY A 77 13.84 22.34 8.81
C GLY A 77 13.29 21.58 7.59
N PRO A 78 12.19 22.04 6.95
CA PRO A 78 11.51 21.29 5.90
C PRO A 78 12.53 20.75 4.90
N SER A 79 12.76 19.45 4.98
CA SER A 79 13.74 18.77 4.14
C SER A 79 13.28 18.99 2.70
N PRO A 80 14.15 19.37 1.76
CA PRO A 80 13.76 19.62 0.37
C PRO A 80 13.55 18.29 -0.37
N VAL A 81 12.83 17.34 0.25
CA VAL A 81 12.67 15.98 -0.22
C VAL A 81 11.18 15.68 -0.38
N CYS A 82 10.83 15.44 -1.64
CA CYS A 82 9.58 14.96 -2.23
C CYS A 82 8.29 15.40 -1.53
N VAL A 83 7.66 16.44 -2.09
CA VAL A 83 6.22 16.67 -1.95
C VAL A 83 5.52 15.50 -2.63
N CYS A 84 5.37 14.43 -1.85
CA CYS A 84 4.67 13.18 -2.08
C CYS A 84 3.94 13.11 -3.46
N GLN A 85 4.61 12.54 -4.46
CA GLN A 85 3.97 12.11 -5.72
C GLN A 85 2.72 11.27 -5.44
N PHE A 86 2.78 10.49 -4.35
CA PHE A 86 1.71 9.66 -3.84
C PHE A 86 1.09 10.35 -2.63
N THR A 87 -0.20 10.67 -2.65
CA THR A 87 -0.86 11.44 -1.57
C THR A 87 -1.11 10.63 -0.27
N SER A 88 -0.42 9.50 -0.10
CA SER A 88 -0.56 8.58 1.04
C SER A 88 0.18 9.04 2.30
N LYS A 89 -0.24 8.47 3.44
CA LYS A 89 0.47 8.56 4.71
C LYS A 89 1.07 7.19 5.00
N ASP A 90 2.38 7.10 4.77
CA ASP A 90 3.08 5.83 4.82
C ASP A 90 3.41 5.43 6.27
N PRO A 91 3.27 4.15 6.65
CA PRO A 91 3.63 3.67 7.98
C PRO A 91 5.12 3.84 8.32
N ALA A 92 6.00 3.88 7.32
CA ALA A 92 7.43 4.11 7.47
C ALA A 92 7.96 5.01 6.33
N PRO A 93 8.98 5.84 6.56
CA PRO A 93 9.54 6.69 5.51
C PRO A 93 10.44 5.90 4.56
N GLY A 94 10.39 6.22 3.27
CA GLY A 94 11.46 5.83 2.33
C GLY A 94 12.75 6.61 2.60
N LEU A 95 13.86 6.17 2.02
CA LEU A 95 15.13 6.89 2.06
C LEU A 95 14.99 8.24 1.36
N ALA A 96 15.32 9.31 2.09
CA ALA A 96 15.28 10.67 1.57
C ALA A 96 16.30 10.86 0.43
N ASP A 97 15.90 11.57 -0.63
CA ASP A 97 16.72 11.87 -1.81
C ASP A 97 17.30 10.64 -2.55
N ALA A 98 16.68 9.47 -2.37
CA ALA A 98 17.08 8.25 -3.06
C ALA A 98 16.96 8.37 -4.57
N THR A 99 17.86 7.68 -5.28
CA THR A 99 17.92 7.65 -6.75
C THR A 99 18.00 6.20 -7.25
N ASP A 100 18.08 6.00 -8.57
CA ASP A 100 18.27 4.67 -9.19
C ASP A 100 19.47 3.89 -8.62
N VAL A 101 20.49 4.60 -8.11
CA VAL A 101 21.68 3.99 -7.48
C VAL A 101 21.33 3.25 -6.18
N ASP A 102 20.26 3.65 -5.50
CA ASP A 102 19.83 3.11 -4.21
C ASP A 102 18.85 1.93 -4.36
N VAL A 103 18.31 1.69 -5.57
CA VAL A 103 17.35 0.61 -5.83
C VAL A 103 17.87 -0.77 -5.39
N PRO A 104 19.13 -1.18 -5.68
CA PRO A 104 19.63 -2.48 -5.25
C PRO A 104 19.71 -2.64 -3.73
N SER A 105 20.09 -1.58 -2.99
CA SER A 105 20.19 -1.64 -1.54
C SER A 105 18.80 -1.61 -0.88
N ALA A 106 17.87 -0.82 -1.42
CA ALA A 106 16.47 -0.81 -0.98
C ALA A 106 15.78 -2.16 -1.19
N ALA A 107 16.01 -2.82 -2.34
CA ALA A 107 15.53 -4.17 -2.60
C ALA A 107 16.13 -5.20 -1.63
N ALA A 108 17.42 -5.08 -1.30
CA ALA A 108 18.05 -5.94 -0.31
C ALA A 108 17.45 -5.76 1.09
N ILE A 109 17.16 -4.51 1.50
CA ILE A 109 16.48 -4.21 2.78
C ILE A 109 15.09 -4.83 2.82
N LEU A 110 14.31 -4.68 1.74
CA LEU A 110 12.97 -5.27 1.65
C LEU A 110 12.99 -6.81 1.75
N ALA A 111 13.98 -7.44 1.12
CA ALA A 111 14.15 -8.89 1.10
C ALA A 111 14.76 -9.48 2.38
N ASP A 112 15.35 -8.66 3.26
CA ASP A 112 16.03 -9.15 4.47
C ASP A 112 15.03 -9.53 5.57
N VAL A 113 14.70 -10.81 5.64
CA VAL A 113 13.79 -11.39 6.66
C VAL A 113 14.34 -11.33 8.08
N SER A 114 15.60 -10.95 8.28
CA SER A 114 16.17 -10.73 9.61
C SER A 114 15.87 -9.34 10.17
N LEU A 115 15.46 -8.41 9.31
CA LEU A 115 15.08 -7.06 9.71
C LEU A 115 13.64 -7.01 10.24
N PRO A 116 13.35 -6.14 11.22
CA PRO A 116 11.98 -5.82 11.60
C PRO A 116 11.16 -5.35 10.42
N LEU A 117 9.85 -5.61 10.45
CA LEU A 117 8.96 -5.27 9.34
C LEU A 117 8.98 -3.78 8.99
N TYR A 118 9.10 -2.91 9.99
CA TYR A 118 9.27 -1.47 9.80
C TYR A 118 10.48 -1.10 8.94
N GLU A 119 11.63 -1.77 9.13
CA GLU A 119 12.82 -1.50 8.31
C GLU A 119 12.66 -2.01 6.87
N ARG A 120 12.00 -3.15 6.70
CA ARG A 120 11.66 -3.67 5.37
C ARG A 120 10.70 -2.73 4.63
N TYR A 121 9.76 -2.11 5.33
CA TYR A 121 8.86 -1.08 4.80
C TYR A 121 9.62 0.14 4.29
N LYS A 122 10.69 0.57 4.98
CA LYS A 122 11.55 1.66 4.48
C LYS A 122 12.19 1.31 3.14
N GLY A 123 12.64 0.06 2.96
CA GLY A 123 13.13 -0.45 1.69
C GLY A 123 12.06 -0.39 0.58
N MET A 124 10.86 -0.91 0.87
CA MET A 124 9.71 -0.86 -0.05
C MET A 124 9.31 0.56 -0.45
N PHE A 125 9.17 1.49 0.51
CA PHE A 125 8.81 2.87 0.20
C PHE A 125 9.94 3.63 -0.50
N THR A 126 11.20 3.25 -0.28
CA THR A 126 12.31 3.76 -1.10
C THR A 126 12.15 3.33 -2.56
N LEU A 127 11.86 2.05 -2.83
CA LEU A 127 11.63 1.55 -4.17
C LEU A 127 10.46 2.27 -4.86
N ARG A 128 9.33 2.41 -4.17
CA ARG A 128 8.17 3.16 -4.69
C ARG A 128 8.53 4.60 -5.05
N ASN A 129 9.24 5.29 -4.15
CA ASN A 129 9.57 6.71 -4.32
C ASN A 129 10.59 6.95 -5.44
N VAL A 130 11.53 6.03 -5.66
CA VAL A 130 12.46 6.10 -6.79
C VAL A 130 11.75 5.78 -8.10
N GLY A 131 10.92 4.74 -8.11
CA GLY A 131 10.19 4.30 -9.30
C GLY A 131 11.07 3.65 -10.36
N GLY A 132 10.52 3.53 -11.57
CA GLY A 132 11.19 2.91 -12.71
C GLY A 132 11.13 1.38 -12.73
N GLU A 133 11.43 0.82 -13.90
CA GLU A 133 11.24 -0.61 -14.22
C GLU A 133 11.96 -1.54 -13.22
N VAL A 134 13.17 -1.18 -12.77
CA VAL A 134 13.95 -2.00 -11.83
C VAL A 134 13.29 -2.04 -10.45
N ALA A 135 12.77 -0.90 -9.97
CA ALA A 135 12.08 -0.84 -8.68
C ALA A 135 10.74 -1.58 -8.72
N VAL A 136 9.96 -1.39 -9.80
CA VAL A 136 8.71 -2.12 -10.03
C VAL A 136 8.96 -3.63 -10.06
N THR A 137 9.99 -4.07 -10.79
CA THR A 137 10.35 -5.49 -10.86
C THR A 137 10.75 -6.05 -9.50
N ALA A 138 11.50 -5.29 -8.69
CA ALA A 138 11.88 -5.70 -7.34
C ALA A 138 10.66 -5.86 -6.43
N LEU A 139 9.73 -4.90 -6.47
CA LEU A 139 8.46 -4.95 -5.73
C LEU A 139 7.58 -6.12 -6.19
N ALA A 140 7.38 -6.28 -7.50
CA ALA A 140 6.62 -7.38 -8.10
C ALA A 140 7.20 -8.75 -7.73
N GLY A 141 8.53 -8.89 -7.73
CA GLY A 141 9.20 -10.11 -7.27
C GLY A 141 8.93 -10.37 -5.78
N MET A 142 9.00 -9.35 -4.93
CA MET A 142 8.74 -9.47 -3.50
C MET A 142 7.27 -9.80 -3.18
N LEU A 143 6.31 -9.27 -3.94
CA LEU A 143 4.90 -9.66 -3.85
C LEU A 143 4.71 -11.17 -4.00
N LEU A 144 5.46 -11.80 -4.89
CA LEU A 144 5.29 -13.23 -5.19
C LEU A 144 6.14 -14.14 -4.30
N THR A 145 7.21 -13.62 -3.71
CA THR A 145 8.22 -14.44 -3.02
C THR A 145 8.27 -14.26 -1.51
N ASP A 146 7.74 -13.16 -0.96
CA ASP A 146 7.65 -13.01 0.49
C ASP A 146 6.69 -14.05 1.08
N THR A 147 7.16 -14.78 2.08
CA THR A 147 6.37 -15.79 2.80
C THR A 147 6.18 -15.43 4.27
N THR A 148 6.58 -14.22 4.67
CA THR A 148 6.72 -13.83 6.08
C THR A 148 5.55 -13.01 6.58
N SER A 149 4.92 -12.20 5.72
CA SER A 149 3.87 -11.27 6.15
C SER A 149 2.87 -10.97 5.03
N ALA A 150 1.61 -11.36 5.24
CA ALA A 150 0.51 -10.95 4.36
C ALA A 150 0.35 -9.42 4.33
N VAL A 151 0.59 -8.75 5.46
CA VAL A 151 0.56 -7.27 5.57
C VAL A 151 1.63 -6.63 4.69
N LEU A 152 2.83 -7.22 4.60
CA LEU A 152 3.87 -6.73 3.68
C LEU A 152 3.46 -6.91 2.23
N ARG A 153 2.95 -8.08 1.85
CA ARG A 153 2.52 -8.35 0.47
C ARG A 153 1.33 -7.48 0.06
N HIS A 154 0.40 -7.25 0.98
CA HIS A 154 -0.69 -6.29 0.83
C HIS A 154 -0.14 -4.90 0.51
N GLU A 155 0.77 -4.38 1.34
CA GLU A 155 1.35 -3.07 1.11
C GLU A 155 2.16 -2.99 -0.19
N ILE A 156 2.86 -4.07 -0.57
CA ILE A 156 3.54 -4.15 -1.86
C ILE A 156 2.53 -4.03 -3.01
N ALA A 157 1.40 -4.74 -2.95
CA ALA A 157 0.36 -4.63 -3.97
C ALA A 157 -0.22 -3.21 -4.02
N PHE A 158 -0.46 -2.59 -2.86
CA PHE A 158 -0.91 -1.20 -2.75
C PHE A 158 0.07 -0.25 -3.44
N VAL A 159 1.37 -0.30 -3.11
CA VAL A 159 2.36 0.60 -3.72
C VAL A 159 2.56 0.34 -5.21
N LEU A 160 2.45 -0.91 -5.68
CA LEU A 160 2.45 -1.22 -7.12
C LEU A 160 1.25 -0.59 -7.82
N GLY A 161 0.07 -0.62 -7.18
CA GLY A 161 -1.13 0.10 -7.65
C GLY A 161 -0.93 1.60 -7.70
N GLN A 162 -0.28 2.20 -6.69
CA GLN A 162 0.05 3.64 -6.69
C GLN A 162 1.01 4.04 -7.82
N MET A 163 1.92 3.14 -8.19
CA MET A 163 2.90 3.38 -9.25
C MET A 163 2.31 3.31 -10.65
N GLU A 164 1.18 2.62 -10.82
CA GLU A 164 0.43 2.48 -12.08
C GLU A 164 1.30 1.97 -13.27
N ASP A 165 2.38 1.25 -12.99
CA ASP A 165 3.30 0.73 -14.01
C ASP A 165 2.82 -0.64 -14.52
N GLU A 166 2.61 -0.76 -15.83
CA GLU A 166 2.11 -1.98 -16.46
C GLU A 166 3.01 -3.20 -16.21
N ALA A 167 4.31 -3.02 -15.93
CA ALA A 167 5.23 -4.12 -15.60
C ALA A 167 4.84 -4.88 -14.33
N ALA A 168 4.02 -4.28 -13.45
CA ALA A 168 3.48 -4.95 -12.26
C ALA A 168 2.31 -5.91 -12.56
N THR A 169 1.66 -5.75 -13.72
CA THR A 169 0.38 -6.43 -14.05
C THR A 169 0.47 -7.94 -13.86
N GLU A 170 1.52 -8.57 -14.40
CA GLU A 170 1.62 -10.04 -14.36
C GLU A 170 1.74 -10.57 -12.92
N ALA A 171 2.52 -9.89 -12.08
CA ALA A 171 2.67 -10.28 -10.68
C ALA A 171 1.36 -10.07 -9.89
N LEU A 172 0.66 -8.97 -10.13
CA LEU A 172 -0.63 -8.71 -9.47
C LEU A 172 -1.71 -9.71 -9.91
N VAL A 173 -1.76 -10.08 -11.20
CA VAL A 173 -2.64 -11.15 -11.70
C VAL A 173 -2.33 -12.47 -11.01
N GLN A 174 -1.04 -12.83 -10.90
CA GLN A 174 -0.64 -14.05 -10.20
C GLN A 174 -1.03 -14.02 -8.72
N ALA A 175 -0.88 -12.89 -8.02
CA ALA A 175 -1.27 -12.75 -6.63
C ALA A 175 -2.79 -12.91 -6.44
N LEU A 176 -3.61 -12.24 -7.28
CA LEU A 176 -5.06 -12.34 -7.26
C LEU A 176 -5.56 -13.78 -7.51
N ALA A 177 -4.95 -14.46 -8.49
CA ALA A 177 -5.34 -15.81 -8.91
C ALA A 177 -4.85 -16.93 -7.98
N ARG A 178 -3.96 -16.64 -7.03
CA ARG A 178 -3.35 -17.63 -6.15
C ARG A 178 -4.32 -18.05 -5.03
N PRO A 179 -4.85 -19.29 -5.01
CA PRO A 179 -5.86 -19.69 -4.03
C PRO A 179 -5.35 -19.74 -2.58
N GLU A 180 -4.05 -20.03 -2.41
CA GLU A 180 -3.38 -20.05 -1.11
C GLU A 180 -2.91 -18.67 -0.63
N GLU A 181 -3.06 -17.63 -1.45
CA GLU A 181 -2.75 -16.27 -1.04
C GLU A 181 -3.80 -15.74 -0.07
N HIS A 182 -3.35 -14.96 0.89
CA HIS A 182 -4.21 -14.37 1.90
C HIS A 182 -5.22 -13.42 1.25
N GLY A 183 -6.50 -13.51 1.66
CA GLY A 183 -7.59 -12.69 1.11
C GLY A 183 -7.25 -11.20 1.06
N MET A 184 -6.57 -10.69 2.10
CA MET A 184 -6.10 -9.31 2.12
C MET A 184 -5.16 -8.95 0.93
N VAL A 185 -4.21 -9.80 0.59
CA VAL A 185 -3.27 -9.52 -0.50
C VAL A 185 -3.99 -9.57 -1.85
N ARG A 186 -4.94 -10.52 -1.98
CA ARG A 186 -5.75 -10.70 -3.19
C ARG A 186 -6.68 -9.52 -3.42
N HIS A 187 -7.31 -8.98 -2.36
CA HIS A 187 -8.16 -7.80 -2.44
C HIS A 187 -7.36 -6.60 -2.97
N GLU A 188 -6.18 -6.37 -2.38
CA GLU A 188 -5.34 -5.23 -2.76
C GLU A 188 -4.75 -5.39 -4.16
N ALA A 189 -4.39 -6.62 -4.56
CA ALA A 189 -3.98 -6.92 -5.92
C ALA A 189 -5.08 -6.60 -6.95
N ALA A 190 -6.36 -6.89 -6.63
CA ALA A 190 -7.47 -6.51 -7.49
C ALA A 190 -7.61 -4.98 -7.61
N ILE A 191 -7.50 -4.25 -6.50
CA ILE A 191 -7.55 -2.77 -6.52
C ILE A 191 -6.40 -2.21 -7.36
N ALA A 192 -5.17 -2.69 -7.17
CA ALA A 192 -4.00 -2.29 -7.95
C ALA A 192 -4.15 -2.56 -9.46
N LEU A 193 -4.72 -3.71 -9.83
CA LEU A 193 -5.04 -4.04 -11.23
C LEU A 193 -6.06 -3.05 -11.83
N GLY A 194 -7.05 -2.61 -11.04
CA GLY A 194 -8.00 -1.59 -11.46
C GLY A 194 -7.38 -0.21 -11.67
N ALA A 195 -6.38 0.14 -10.87
CA ALA A 195 -5.60 1.37 -11.03
C ALA A 195 -4.74 1.34 -12.31
N ILE A 196 -4.08 0.20 -12.58
CA ILE A 196 -3.24 0.00 -13.78
C ILE A 196 -4.09 -0.06 -15.07
N GLY A 197 -5.25 -0.71 -15.05
CA GLY A 197 -6.24 -0.64 -16.14
C GLY A 197 -5.85 -1.32 -17.47
N THR A 198 -4.84 -2.19 -17.49
CA THR A 198 -4.44 -2.90 -18.71
C THR A 198 -5.50 -3.93 -19.15
N PRO A 199 -5.55 -4.31 -20.45
CA PRO A 199 -6.47 -5.35 -20.92
C PRO A 199 -6.29 -6.70 -20.20
N ILE A 200 -5.06 -7.03 -19.81
CA ILE A 200 -4.75 -8.25 -19.04
C ILE A 200 -5.33 -8.15 -17.62
N ALA A 201 -5.19 -6.98 -16.98
CA ALA A 201 -5.79 -6.71 -15.69
C ALA A 201 -7.33 -6.87 -15.75
N GLU A 202 -8.00 -6.29 -16.74
CA GLU A 202 -9.46 -6.40 -16.87
C GLU A 202 -9.95 -7.84 -17.04
N VAL A 203 -9.24 -8.65 -17.83
CA VAL A 203 -9.57 -10.08 -17.98
C VAL A 203 -9.47 -10.79 -16.63
N SER A 204 -8.37 -10.60 -15.90
CA SER A 204 -8.18 -11.20 -14.59
C SER A 204 -9.25 -10.76 -13.58
N LEU A 205 -9.60 -9.48 -13.55
CA LEU A 205 -10.65 -8.95 -12.67
C LEU A 205 -12.02 -9.57 -12.99
N HIS A 206 -12.36 -9.74 -14.27
CA HIS A 206 -13.60 -10.41 -14.67
C HIS A 206 -13.65 -11.87 -14.24
N GLU A 207 -12.54 -12.61 -14.28
CA GLU A 207 -12.45 -13.99 -13.81
C GLU A 207 -12.74 -14.13 -12.31
N HIS A 208 -12.48 -13.08 -11.53
CA HIS A 208 -12.60 -13.07 -10.06
C HIS A 208 -13.83 -12.32 -9.53
N LEU A 209 -14.77 -11.89 -10.38
CA LEU A 209 -16.05 -11.28 -9.98
C LEU A 209 -16.93 -12.17 -9.09
N HIS A 210 -16.68 -13.48 -9.08
CA HIS A 210 -17.41 -14.46 -8.29
C HIS A 210 -16.48 -15.24 -7.37
N ASP A 211 -15.41 -14.59 -6.91
CA ASP A 211 -14.48 -15.20 -5.97
C ASP A 211 -15.20 -15.71 -4.71
N SER A 212 -14.69 -16.81 -4.14
CA SER A 212 -15.22 -17.35 -2.89
C SER A 212 -15.03 -16.41 -1.71
N ASP A 213 -13.97 -15.58 -1.75
CA ASP A 213 -13.77 -14.49 -0.83
C ASP A 213 -14.59 -13.28 -1.31
N LYS A 214 -15.57 -12.89 -0.50
CA LYS A 214 -16.49 -11.79 -0.84
C LYS A 214 -15.77 -10.46 -0.98
N LEU A 215 -14.74 -10.21 -0.18
CA LEU A 215 -14.00 -8.96 -0.26
C LEU A 215 -13.25 -8.89 -1.59
N VAL A 216 -12.61 -9.99 -2.01
CA VAL A 216 -11.92 -10.07 -3.30
C VAL A 216 -12.89 -9.84 -4.46
N ALA A 217 -14.06 -10.50 -4.43
CA ALA A 217 -15.09 -10.31 -5.46
C ALA A 217 -15.56 -8.84 -5.54
N GLN A 218 -15.79 -8.21 -4.39
CA GLN A 218 -16.19 -6.79 -4.31
C GLN A 218 -15.06 -5.86 -4.76
N SER A 219 -13.81 -6.13 -4.40
CA SER A 219 -12.65 -5.38 -4.89
C SER A 219 -12.52 -5.47 -6.40
N CYS A 220 -12.82 -6.63 -7.02
CA CYS A 220 -12.85 -6.76 -8.48
C CYS A 220 -13.96 -5.92 -9.13
N GLU A 221 -15.15 -5.88 -8.54
CA GLU A 221 -16.25 -5.01 -9.00
C GLU A 221 -15.84 -3.53 -8.97
N VAL A 222 -15.24 -3.10 -7.86
CA VAL A 222 -14.74 -1.72 -7.70
C VAL A 222 -13.62 -1.43 -8.69
N ALA A 223 -12.65 -2.33 -8.84
CA ALA A 223 -11.51 -2.18 -9.74
C ALA A 223 -11.95 -2.03 -11.21
N LEU A 224 -12.92 -2.84 -11.66
CA LEU A 224 -13.48 -2.73 -13.01
C LEU A 224 -14.23 -1.40 -13.22
N ALA A 225 -14.97 -0.94 -12.21
CA ALA A 225 -15.64 0.36 -12.27
C ALA A 225 -14.63 1.51 -12.36
N THR A 226 -13.54 1.44 -11.60
CA THR A 226 -12.42 2.39 -11.62
C THR A 226 -11.75 2.44 -13.00
N ALA A 227 -11.39 1.28 -13.56
CA ALA A 227 -10.78 1.19 -14.89
C ALA A 227 -11.70 1.77 -15.99
N ALA A 228 -12.99 1.42 -15.94
CA ALA A 228 -13.99 1.94 -16.89
C ALA A 228 -14.17 3.46 -16.77
N TYR A 229 -14.15 4.00 -15.55
CA TYR A 229 -14.24 5.44 -15.30
C TYR A 229 -13.06 6.19 -15.92
N TRP A 230 -11.83 5.75 -15.68
CA TRP A 230 -10.63 6.41 -16.21
C TRP A 230 -10.52 6.32 -17.73
N ARG A 231 -10.85 5.17 -18.32
CA ARG A 231 -10.92 5.03 -19.78
C ARG A 231 -11.91 6.01 -20.41
N ALA A 232 -13.10 6.13 -19.83
CA ALA A 232 -14.11 7.07 -20.32
C ALA A 232 -13.65 8.54 -20.19
N TRP A 233 -12.89 8.85 -19.14
CA TRP A 233 -12.28 10.17 -18.94
C TRP A 233 -11.23 10.47 -20.02
N GLU A 234 -10.32 9.54 -20.30
CA GLU A 234 -9.28 9.70 -21.34
C GLU A 234 -9.88 9.91 -22.74
N GLU A 235 -10.93 9.14 -23.08
CA GLU A 235 -11.66 9.31 -24.34
C GLU A 235 -12.29 10.71 -24.44
N LEU A 236 -12.86 11.20 -23.34
CA LEU A 236 -13.42 12.55 -23.28
C LEU A 236 -12.34 13.62 -23.43
N GLU A 237 -11.21 13.49 -22.74
CA GLU A 237 -10.08 14.40 -22.87
C GLU A 237 -9.54 14.45 -24.30
N ALA A 238 -9.38 13.30 -24.95
CA ALA A 238 -8.91 13.22 -26.33
C ALA A 238 -9.86 13.95 -27.28
N ARG A 239 -11.18 13.80 -27.08
CA ARG A 239 -12.21 14.52 -27.85
C ARG A 239 -12.14 16.03 -27.64
N ILE A 240 -11.95 16.49 -26.39
CA ILE A 240 -11.82 17.92 -26.08
C ILE A 240 -10.59 18.50 -26.79
N LYS A 241 -9.43 17.84 -26.68
CA LYS A 241 -8.19 18.26 -27.35
C LYS A 241 -8.35 18.34 -28.88
N GLY A 242 -9.03 17.36 -29.48
CA GLY A 242 -9.33 17.36 -30.92
C GLY A 242 -10.24 18.50 -31.37
N LEU A 243 -11.24 18.87 -30.56
CA LEU A 243 -12.11 20.01 -30.83
C LEU A 243 -11.36 21.35 -30.73
N GLN A 244 -10.50 21.50 -29.72
CA GLN A 244 -9.66 22.70 -29.55
C GLN A 244 -8.73 22.90 -30.75
N ALA A 245 -8.03 21.83 -31.17
CA ALA A 245 -7.15 21.88 -32.33
C ALA A 245 -7.87 22.26 -33.63
N SER A 246 -9.17 21.93 -33.76
CA SER A 246 -9.99 22.30 -34.91
C SER A 246 -10.51 23.73 -34.87
N LEU A 247 -10.59 24.35 -33.68
CA LEU A 247 -10.98 25.75 -33.51
C LEU A 247 -9.81 26.72 -33.73
N ASP A 248 -8.59 26.26 -33.45
CA ASP A 248 -7.36 27.04 -33.58
C ASP A 248 -6.78 27.00 -35.02
N SER A 249 -7.38 26.24 -35.94
CA SER A 249 -7.00 26.08 -37.36
C SER A 249 -7.89 26.88 -38.30
#